data_AF-A0A9P5WTA1-F1
#
_entry.id   AF-A0A9P5WTA1-F1
#
_cell.length_a   1.000
_cell.length_b   1.000
_cell.length_c   1.000
_cell.angle_alpha   90.00
_cell.angle_beta   90.00
_cell.angle_gamma   90.00
#
_symmetry.space_group_name_H-M   'P 1'
#
loop_
_entity.id
_entity.type
_entity.pdbx_description
1 polymer ?
#
loop_
_entity_poly.entity_id
_entity_poly.type
_entity_poly.pdbx_seq_one_letter_code
_entity_poly.pdbx_strand_id
1 'polypeptide(L)'
;MDITLERFIDERYSLLITKDFNYLNAGVFMLRVNDWSRQYMREVLAMMSKGSNEQDWMIGLLEEEEFESGEHLLACQDTLSLYEMYRPGDFAIHWAGHNYSPKSFEDWQMGRFIKLPF
;
A
#
# COMPACT_ATOMS: atom_id res chain seq x y z
N MET A 1 -8.15 7.34 18.77
CA MET A 1 -7.44 7.26 17.48
C MET A 1 -7.41 8.68 17.00
N ASP A 2 -6.27 9.35 17.15
CA ASP A 2 -6.18 10.82 17.08
C ASP A 2 -5.59 11.29 15.73
N ILE A 3 -5.52 10.37 14.77
CA ILE A 3 -5.00 10.59 13.43
C ILE A 3 -6.18 10.43 12.49
N THR A 4 -6.50 11.49 11.75
CA THR A 4 -7.59 11.50 10.79
C THR A 4 -7.05 11.26 9.38
N LEU A 5 -7.88 10.67 8.51
CA LEU A 5 -7.49 10.33 7.14
C LEU A 5 -7.06 11.58 6.34
N GLU A 6 -7.71 12.70 6.61
CA GLU A 6 -7.50 13.99 5.93
C GLU A 6 -6.07 14.51 6.10
N ARG A 7 -5.31 14.05 7.11
CA ARG A 7 -3.90 14.41 7.28
C ARG A 7 -3.00 13.82 6.18
N PHE A 8 -3.46 12.79 5.49
CA PHE A 8 -2.73 12.11 4.43
C PHE A 8 -3.21 12.49 3.03
N ILE A 9 -4.35 13.20 2.92
CA ILE A 9 -4.89 13.61 1.62
C ILE A 9 -4.05 14.76 1.07
N ASP A 10 -3.57 14.60 -0.16
CA ASP A 10 -2.90 15.64 -0.92
C ASP A 10 -3.63 15.86 -2.24
N GLU A 11 -4.17 17.08 -2.40
CA GLU A 11 -5.04 17.38 -3.53
C GLU A 11 -4.32 17.49 -4.88
N ARG A 12 -2.98 17.46 -4.87
CA ARG A 12 -2.14 17.59 -6.07
C ARG A 12 -1.95 16.27 -6.80
N TYR A 13 -2.27 15.16 -6.17
CA TYR A 13 -2.03 13.83 -6.72
C TYR A 13 -3.34 13.07 -6.90
N SER A 14 -3.38 12.25 -7.95
CA SER A 14 -4.47 11.35 -8.28
C SER A 14 -4.32 9.99 -7.60
N LEU A 15 -3.09 9.57 -7.30
CA LEU A 15 -2.78 8.34 -6.56
C LEU A 15 -1.82 8.64 -5.41
N LEU A 16 -2.19 8.22 -4.20
CA LEU A 16 -1.30 8.20 -3.04
C LEU A 16 -1.08 6.74 -2.67
N ILE A 17 0.16 6.28 -2.76
CA ILE A 17 0.48 4.87 -2.55
C ILE A 17 1.76 4.71 -1.75
N THR A 18 1.83 3.65 -0.96
CA THR A 18 2.96 3.40 -0.07
C THR A 18 4.05 2.62 -0.79
N LYS A 19 5.31 2.87 -0.40
CA LYS A 19 6.46 2.09 -0.84
C LYS A 19 7.09 1.39 0.36
N ASP A 20 7.31 0.09 0.25
CA ASP A 20 8.05 -0.73 1.19
C ASP A 20 9.29 -1.38 0.53
N PHE A 21 9.92 -2.35 1.20
CA PHE A 21 11.12 -3.02 0.68
C PHE A 21 10.83 -3.91 -0.55
N ASN A 22 9.57 -4.22 -0.83
CA ASN A 22 9.09 -4.91 -2.04
C ASN A 22 8.57 -3.91 -3.09
N TYR A 23 9.06 -2.67 -3.08
CA TYR A 23 8.59 -1.57 -3.92
C TYR A 23 7.20 -1.07 -3.49
N LEU A 24 6.33 -0.76 -4.44
CA LEU A 24 5.03 -0.14 -4.17
C LEU A 24 4.07 -1.18 -3.59
N ASN A 25 3.30 -0.80 -2.57
CA ASN A 25 2.37 -1.67 -1.87
C ASN A 25 0.93 -1.31 -2.23
N ALA A 26 0.25 -2.18 -2.97
CA ALA A 26 -1.14 -2.00 -3.40
C ALA A 26 -2.17 -2.39 -2.32
N GLY A 27 -1.74 -2.87 -1.15
CA GLY A 27 -2.64 -3.24 -0.06
C GLY A 27 -3.27 -2.04 0.65
N VAL A 28 -2.61 -0.87 0.62
CA VAL A 28 -3.15 0.39 1.14
C VAL A 28 -2.74 1.55 0.22
N PHE A 29 -3.74 2.15 -0.43
CA PHE A 29 -3.59 3.33 -1.27
C PHE A 29 -4.85 4.21 -1.24
N MET A 30 -4.72 5.45 -1.69
CA MET A 30 -5.84 6.36 -1.94
C MET A 30 -5.85 6.76 -3.41
N LEU A 31 -7.03 6.70 -4.03
CA LEU A 31 -7.23 7.06 -5.43
C LEU A 31 -8.28 8.17 -5.52
N ARG A 32 -7.91 9.29 -6.11
CA ARG A 32 -8.81 10.41 -6.40
C ARG A 32 -9.84 9.96 -7.45
N VAL A 33 -11.07 10.44 -7.33
CA VAL A 33 -12.07 10.24 -8.39
C VAL A 33 -11.91 11.32 -9.45
N ASN A 34 -11.12 11.05 -10.49
CA ASN A 34 -10.99 11.92 -11.67
C ASN A 34 -10.83 11.09 -12.96
N ASP A 35 -10.56 11.75 -14.08
CA ASP A 35 -10.40 11.08 -15.38
C ASP A 35 -9.10 10.28 -15.46
N TRP A 36 -8.00 10.79 -14.90
CA TRP A 36 -6.72 10.08 -14.83
C TRP A 36 -6.85 8.74 -14.11
N SER A 37 -7.46 8.73 -12.91
CA SER A 37 -7.66 7.52 -12.12
C SER A 37 -8.59 6.52 -12.80
N ARG A 38 -9.59 7.01 -13.55
CA ARG A 38 -10.47 6.13 -14.35
C ARG A 38 -9.71 5.49 -15.50
N GLN A 39 -8.82 6.23 -16.16
CA GLN A 39 -7.97 5.70 -17.22
C GLN A 39 -6.98 4.68 -16.65
N TYR A 40 -6.22 5.06 -15.63
CA TYR A 40 -5.26 4.19 -14.94
C TYR A 40 -5.87 2.85 -14.53
N MET A 41 -7.02 2.87 -13.83
CA MET A 41 -7.67 1.62 -13.40
C MET A 41 -8.20 0.78 -14.57
N ARG A 42 -8.61 1.39 -15.68
CA ARG A 42 -9.02 0.64 -16.88
C ARG A 42 -7.85 -0.10 -17.49
N GLU A 43 -6.70 0.55 -17.60
CA GLU A 43 -5.50 -0.07 -18.17
C GLU A 43 -4.96 -1.18 -17.25
N VAL A 44 -4.90 -0.96 -15.93
CA VAL A 44 -4.55 -2.01 -14.96
C VAL A 44 -5.46 -3.24 -15.18
N LEU A 45 -6.78 -3.04 -15.21
CA LEU A 45 -7.74 -4.13 -15.40
C LEU A 45 -7.64 -4.80 -16.78
N ALA A 46 -7.27 -4.05 -17.83
CA ALA A 46 -7.09 -4.58 -19.18
C ALA A 46 -5.85 -5.47 -19.30
N MET A 47 -4.79 -5.14 -18.56
CA MET A 47 -3.52 -5.89 -18.53
C MET A 47 -3.57 -7.10 -17.59
N MET A 48 -4.46 -7.10 -16.60
CA MET A 48 -4.60 -8.19 -15.64
C MET A 48 -4.91 -9.52 -16.33
N SER A 49 -3.95 -10.43 -16.28
CA SER A 49 -4.11 -11.81 -16.75
C SER A 49 -4.42 -12.76 -15.60
N LYS A 50 -5.08 -13.88 -15.91
CA LYS A 50 -5.47 -14.88 -14.90
C LYS A 50 -4.23 -15.44 -14.18
N GLY A 51 -4.13 -15.22 -12.87
CA GLY A 51 -3.03 -15.71 -12.03
C GLY A 51 -1.89 -14.71 -11.79
N SER A 52 -2.03 -13.46 -12.26
CA SER A 52 -1.07 -12.39 -12.00
C SER A 52 -1.46 -11.56 -10.76
N ASN A 53 -0.46 -10.93 -10.12
CA ASN A 53 -0.66 -10.05 -8.98
C ASN A 53 -1.03 -8.64 -9.47
N GLU A 54 -2.11 -8.08 -8.93
CA GLU A 54 -2.56 -6.70 -9.21
C GLU A 54 -1.43 -5.68 -8.96
N GLN A 55 -0.69 -5.83 -7.87
CA GLN A 55 0.38 -4.90 -7.48
C GLN A 55 1.44 -4.75 -8.58
N ASP A 56 1.81 -5.85 -9.24
CA ASP A 56 2.85 -5.84 -10.27
C ASP A 56 2.39 -5.04 -11.50
N TRP A 57 1.10 -5.12 -11.85
CA TRP A 57 0.54 -4.34 -12.96
C TRP A 57 0.38 -2.87 -12.61
N MET A 58 -0.04 -2.57 -11.39
CA MET A 58 -0.09 -1.19 -10.90
C MET A 58 1.29 -0.53 -10.97
N ILE A 59 2.35 -1.26 -10.58
CA ILE A 59 3.74 -0.79 -10.67
C ILE A 59 4.13 -0.59 -12.12
N GLY A 60 3.99 -1.63 -12.96
CA GLY A 60 4.44 -1.57 -14.34
C GLY A 60 3.80 -0.42 -15.11
N LEU A 61 2.51 -0.18 -14.90
CA LEU A 61 1.80 0.91 -15.59
C LEU A 61 2.27 2.30 -15.12
N LEU A 62 2.64 2.47 -13.84
CA LEU A 62 3.16 3.75 -13.33
C LEU A 62 4.56 4.09 -13.88
N GLU A 63 5.28 3.09 -14.39
CA GLU A 63 6.57 3.27 -15.06
C GLU A 63 6.42 3.61 -16.55
N GLU A 64 5.20 3.56 -17.11
CA GLU A 64 4.94 3.97 -18.49
C GLU A 64 4.88 5.50 -18.62
N GLU A 65 5.43 6.05 -19.70
CA GLU A 65 5.55 7.49 -19.96
C GLU A 65 4.21 8.24 -19.85
N GLU A 66 3.10 7.58 -20.19
CA GLU A 66 1.75 8.14 -20.07
C GLU A 66 1.32 8.39 -18.60
N PHE A 67 1.83 7.61 -17.66
CA PHE A 67 1.48 7.66 -16.23
C PHE A 67 2.63 8.16 -15.34
N GLU A 68 3.81 8.38 -15.89
CA GLU A 68 4.98 8.99 -15.23
C GLU A 68 4.76 10.48 -14.89
N SER A 69 3.64 11.07 -15.30
CA SER A 69 3.31 12.51 -15.30
C SER A 69 3.24 13.24 -13.94
N GLY A 70 3.69 12.63 -12.84
CA GLY A 70 3.66 13.24 -11.50
C GLY A 70 2.28 13.24 -10.84
N GLU A 71 1.32 12.53 -11.42
CA GLU A 71 -0.05 12.33 -10.90
C GLU A 71 -0.11 11.36 -9.71
N HIS A 72 1.03 10.79 -9.31
CA HIS A 72 1.13 9.89 -8.17
C HIS A 72 2.18 10.38 -7.17
N LEU A 73 1.87 10.21 -5.88
CA LEU A 73 2.83 10.40 -4.80
C LEU A 73 3.18 9.04 -4.20
N LEU A 74 4.46 8.71 -4.26
CA LEU A 74 5.04 7.65 -3.46
C LEU A 74 5.24 8.22 -2.04
N ALA A 75 4.29 7.95 -1.15
CA ALA A 75 4.40 8.38 0.23
C ALA A 75 5.59 7.65 0.87
N CYS A 76 6.60 8.43 1.29
CA CYS A 76 7.76 7.91 1.98
C CYS A 76 7.37 7.43 3.37
N GLN A 77 8.07 6.37 3.77
CA GLN A 77 7.77 5.36 4.74
C GLN A 77 7.96 5.82 6.20
N ASP A 78 7.35 6.94 6.62
CA ASP A 78 7.32 7.29 8.05
C ASP A 78 6.47 6.31 8.89
N THR A 79 5.86 5.28 8.27
CA THR A 79 4.94 4.36 8.95
C THR A 79 5.04 2.86 8.62
N LEU A 80 6.00 2.34 7.84
CA LEU A 80 5.94 0.91 7.43
C LEU A 80 7.30 0.20 7.35
N SER A 81 8.05 0.18 8.45
CA SER A 81 9.17 -0.77 8.61
C SER A 81 8.63 -2.11 9.10
N LEU A 82 8.70 -3.14 8.24
CA LEU A 82 8.25 -4.52 8.53
C LEU A 82 8.98 -5.20 9.70
N TYR A 83 10.09 -4.62 10.19
CA TYR A 83 10.83 -5.12 11.35
C TYR A 83 10.48 -4.43 12.67
N GLU A 84 9.66 -3.37 12.63
CA GLU A 84 9.11 -2.70 13.81
C GLU A 84 7.59 -2.60 13.63
N MET A 85 6.89 -3.70 13.95
CA MET A 85 5.52 -4.01 13.50
C MET A 85 4.42 -2.98 13.79
N TYR A 86 4.68 -1.95 14.60
CA TYR A 86 3.90 -0.73 14.69
C TYR A 86 4.62 0.29 15.59
N ARG A 87 4.38 1.57 15.38
CA ARG A 87 4.80 2.67 16.25
C ARG A 87 3.60 3.56 16.60
N PRO A 88 3.57 4.19 17.80
CA PRO A 88 2.58 5.23 18.08
C PRO A 88 2.67 6.33 17.02
N GLY A 89 1.63 6.49 16.21
CA GLY A 89 1.67 7.37 15.04
C GLY A 89 1.25 6.69 13.73
N ASP A 90 1.25 5.37 13.67
CA ASP A 90 0.83 4.64 12.45
C ASP A 90 -0.67 4.74 12.23
N PHE A 91 -1.07 5.01 10.99
CA PHE A 91 -2.48 5.10 10.59
C PHE A 91 -3.08 3.73 10.24
N ALA A 92 -2.31 2.86 9.59
CA ALA A 92 -2.72 1.52 9.19
C ALA A 92 -1.55 0.54 9.34
N ILE A 93 -1.84 -0.69 9.79
CA ILE A 93 -0.88 -1.78 9.91
C ILE A 93 -1.25 -2.85 8.87
N HIS A 94 -0.31 -3.16 7.97
CA HIS A 94 -0.50 -4.13 6.89
C HIS A 94 0.35 -5.39 7.14
N TRP A 95 -0.29 -6.49 7.56
CA TRP A 95 0.37 -7.80 7.75
C TRP A 95 0.52 -8.58 6.43
N ALA A 96 1.15 -7.97 5.43
CA ALA A 96 1.37 -8.59 4.12
C ALA A 96 2.11 -9.94 4.23
N GLY A 97 1.73 -10.92 3.41
CA GLY A 97 2.36 -12.24 3.38
C GLY A 97 2.05 -13.16 4.57
N HIS A 98 1.34 -12.68 5.59
CA HIS A 98 0.91 -13.52 6.69
C HIS A 98 -0.50 -14.05 6.42
N ASN A 99 -0.59 -15.29 5.95
CA ASN A 99 -1.85 -16.02 5.79
C ASN A 99 -2.38 -16.47 7.17
N TYR A 100 -2.77 -15.50 7.99
CA TYR A 100 -3.51 -15.81 9.20
C TYR A 100 -4.94 -16.18 8.80
N SER A 101 -5.36 -17.39 9.14
CA SER A 101 -6.79 -17.64 9.25
C SER A 101 -7.36 -16.71 10.34
N PRO A 102 -8.61 -16.24 10.23
CA PRO A 102 -9.22 -15.44 11.29
C PRO A 102 -9.08 -16.09 12.68
N LYS A 103 -9.18 -17.43 12.74
CA LYS A 103 -8.97 -18.22 13.96
C LYS A 103 -7.55 -18.15 14.54
N SER A 104 -6.53 -18.04 13.71
CA SER A 104 -5.15 -17.86 14.18
C SER A 104 -4.86 -16.44 14.68
N PHE A 105 -5.74 -15.49 14.38
CA PHE A 105 -5.66 -14.11 14.86
C PHE A 105 -6.36 -13.91 16.22
N GLU A 106 -7.39 -14.72 16.53
CA GLU A 106 -8.10 -14.70 17.82
C GLU A 106 -7.14 -14.88 19.02
N ASP A 107 -6.11 -15.71 18.86
CA ASP A 107 -5.09 -15.98 19.88
C ASP A 107 -3.79 -15.18 19.70
N TRP A 108 -3.76 -14.18 18.82
CA TRP A 108 -2.55 -13.41 18.56
C TRP A 108 -2.09 -12.64 19.80
N GLN A 109 -0.85 -12.86 20.20
CA GLN A 109 -0.19 -12.12 21.27
C GLN A 109 1.14 -11.56 20.79
N MET A 110 1.34 -10.27 21.07
CA MET A 110 2.50 -9.45 20.67
C MET A 110 3.87 -10.08 20.97
N GLY A 111 3.97 -10.97 21.96
CA GLY A 111 5.24 -11.55 22.43
C GLY A 111 5.65 -12.91 21.84
N ARG A 112 4.81 -13.60 21.04
CA ARG A 112 5.11 -14.99 20.62
C ARG A 112 6.00 -15.13 19.39
N PHE A 113 6.14 -14.09 18.57
CA PHE A 113 6.77 -14.22 17.24
C PHE A 113 7.87 -13.19 16.96
N ILE A 114 8.22 -12.34 17.92
CA ILE A 114 9.38 -11.44 17.82
C ILE A 114 10.62 -12.20 18.33
N LYS A 115 11.37 -12.83 17.43
CA LYS A 115 12.79 -13.08 17.71
C LYS A 115 13.52 -11.75 17.54
N LEU A 116 13.79 -11.07 18.65
CA LEU A 116 14.77 -9.99 18.68
C LEU A 116 16.13 -10.59 18.29
N PRO A 117 16.86 -10.02 17.31
CA PRO A 117 18.25 -10.37 17.14
C PRO A 117 19.01 -9.81 18.35
N PHE A 118 19.77 -10.69 19.02
CA PHE A 118 20.81 -10.27 19.96
C PHE A 118 21.99 -9.68 19.19
#